data_AF-A0A7Z9WUL6-F1
#
_entry.id   AF-A0A7Z9WUL6-F1
#
_cell.length_a   1.000
_cell.length_b   1.000
_cell.length_c   1.000
_cell.angle_alpha   90.00
_cell.angle_beta   90.00
_cell.angle_gamma   90.00
#
_symmetry.space_group_name_H-M   'P 1'
#
loop_
_entity.id
_entity.type
_entity.pdbx_description
1 polymer ?
#
loop_
_entity_poly.entity_id
_entity_poly.type
_entity_poly.pdbx_seq_one_letter_code
_entity_poly.pdbx_strand_id
1 'polypeptide(L)'
;MEQPTIQLAYALDTFYFLVSGALVMWMAAGFAMLEAGLVRAKNTTEILAKNIGLFSIACIMYMLVGYNIMYGNGSGILPSISFLLGGDNSVADVLNGGEDAPYYSNMADFFFQVVFVATAMSVVSG
;
A
#
# COMPACT_ATOMS: atom_id res chain seq x y z
N MET A 1 9.18 -29.42 1.77
CA MET A 1 9.54 -28.62 2.97
C MET A 1 8.55 -28.98 4.07
N GLU A 2 8.98 -29.07 5.33
CA GLU A 2 8.07 -29.42 6.42
C GLU A 2 6.98 -28.34 6.58
N GLN A 3 5.72 -28.73 6.73
CA GLN A 3 4.58 -27.82 6.92
C GLN A 3 4.83 -26.64 7.90
N PRO A 4 5.49 -26.82 9.07
CA PRO A 4 5.79 -25.70 9.97
C PRO A 4 6.74 -24.64 9.39
N THR A 5 7.68 -25.02 8.51
CA THR A 5 8.63 -24.04 7.95
C THR A 5 7.96 -23.12 6.93
N ILE A 6 6.95 -23.62 6.21
CA ILE A 6 6.17 -22.84 5.23
C ILE A 6 5.29 -21.80 5.93
N GLN A 7 4.65 -22.18 7.04
CA GLN A 7 3.83 -21.27 7.84
C GLN A 7 4.66 -20.16 8.48
N LEU A 8 5.85 -20.51 8.99
CA LEU A 8 6.76 -19.53 9.58
C LEU A 8 7.24 -18.53 8.53
N ALA A 9 7.64 -19.00 7.35
CA ALA A 9 8.06 -18.16 6.23
C ALA A 9 6.96 -17.16 5.84
N TYR A 10 5.75 -17.65 5.54
CA TYR A 10 4.60 -16.81 5.19
C TYR A 10 4.30 -15.71 6.25
N ALA A 11 4.37 -16.07 7.54
CA ALA A 11 4.15 -15.12 8.62
C ALA A 11 5.24 -14.04 8.69
N LEU A 12 6.50 -14.45 8.49
CA LEU A 12 7.66 -13.54 8.53
C LEU A 12 7.64 -12.56 7.36
N ASP A 13 7.29 -13.01 6.15
CA ASP A 13 7.22 -12.15 4.97
C ASP A 13 6.04 -11.20 5.02
N THR A 14 4.88 -11.68 5.47
CA THR A 14 3.73 -10.81 5.72
C THR A 14 4.06 -9.74 6.77
N PHE A 15 4.73 -10.13 7.85
CA PHE A 15 5.18 -9.18 8.88
C PHE A 15 6.20 -8.18 8.32
N TYR A 16 7.15 -8.64 7.50
CA TYR A 16 8.14 -7.79 6.85
C TYR A 16 7.49 -6.73 5.96
N PHE A 17 6.47 -7.08 5.18
CA PHE A 17 5.70 -6.12 4.38
C PHE A 17 4.99 -5.07 5.25
N LEU A 18 4.39 -5.48 6.36
CA LEU A 18 3.71 -4.55 7.28
C LEU A 18 4.70 -3.58 7.94
N VAL A 19 5.85 -4.07 8.43
CA VAL A 19 6.88 -3.22 9.04
C VAL A 19 7.47 -2.26 8.00
N SER A 20 7.79 -2.76 6.81
CA SER A 20 8.30 -1.93 5.72
C SER A 20 7.28 -0.86 5.29
N GLY A 21 5.99 -1.22 5.21
CA GLY A 21 4.91 -0.27 4.91
C GLY A 21 4.75 0.80 5.99
N ALA A 22 4.90 0.43 7.28
CA ALA A 22 4.87 1.40 8.38
C ALA A 22 6.03 2.41 8.30
N LEU A 23 7.22 1.98 7.90
CA LEU A 23 8.36 2.88 7.67
C LEU A 23 8.12 3.84 6.50
N VAL A 24 7.51 3.35 5.41
CA VAL A 24 7.16 4.19 4.25
C VAL A 24 6.07 5.20 4.60
N MET A 25 5.10 4.83 5.44
CA MET A 25 4.09 5.77 5.93
C MET A 25 4.70 6.99 6.65
N TRP A 26 5.86 6.80 7.32
CA TRP A 26 6.58 7.90 7.96
C TRP A 26 7.12 8.94 6.94
N MET A 27 7.33 8.55 5.68
CA MET A 27 7.75 9.48 4.63
C MET A 27 6.68 10.56 4.37
N ALA A 28 5.40 10.22 4.44
CA ALA A 28 4.31 11.20 4.29
C ALA A 28 4.37 12.27 5.40
N ALA A 29 4.64 11.86 6.64
CA ALA A 29 4.86 12.80 7.74
C ALA A 29 6.11 13.67 7.53
N GLY A 30 7.18 13.09 6.96
CA GLY A 30 8.40 13.81 6.57
C GLY A 30 8.13 14.92 5.55
N PHE A 31 7.37 14.62 4.49
CA PHE A 31 7.00 15.61 3.47
C PHE A 31 6.07 16.69 4.01
N ALA A 32 5.10 16.32 4.85
CA ALA A 32 4.23 17.30 5.51
C ALA A 32 5.04 18.35 6.31
N MET A 33 6.08 17.92 7.03
CA MET A 33 6.95 18.83 7.77
C MET A 33 7.83 19.69 6.85
N LEU A 34 8.29 19.15 5.72
CA LEU A 34 9.09 19.88 4.74
C LEU A 34 8.25 20.98 4.05
N GLU A 35 7.05 20.65 3.58
CA GLU A 35 6.12 21.58 2.95
C GLU A 35 5.67 22.68 3.92
N ALA A 36 5.38 22.31 5.17
CA ALA A 36 5.04 23.25 6.24
C ALA A 36 6.17 24.25 6.54
N GLY A 37 7.43 23.81 6.43
CA GLY A 37 8.62 24.63 6.68
C GLY A 37 9.00 25.57 5.54
N LEU A 38 8.60 25.26 4.29
CA LEU A 38 8.89 26.07 3.11
C LEU A 38 7.89 27.22 2.89
N VAL A 39 6.81 27.26 3.65
CA VAL A 39 5.77 28.30 3.52
C VAL A 39 5.74 29.28 4.67
N ARG A 40 5.07 30.42 4.45
CA ARG A 40 4.85 31.41 5.49
C ARG A 40 3.99 30.82 6.61
N ALA A 41 4.37 31.08 7.85
CA ALA A 41 3.71 30.58 9.06
C ALA A 41 2.18 30.75 9.09
N LYS A 42 1.65 31.84 8.49
CA LYS A 42 0.21 32.09 8.40
C LYS A 42 -0.57 31.06 7.56
N ASN A 43 0.11 30.33 6.68
CA ASN A 43 -0.49 29.36 5.77
C ASN A 43 -0.15 27.91 6.18
N THR A 44 0.62 27.68 7.24
CA THR A 44 1.11 26.35 7.62
C THR A 44 -0.04 25.38 7.95
N THR A 45 -1.09 25.86 8.64
CA THR A 45 -2.28 25.04 8.96
C THR A 45 -3.01 24.54 7.71
N GLU A 46 -3.10 25.37 6.67
CA GLU A 46 -3.74 25.02 5.41
C GLU A 46 -2.98 23.92 4.67
N ILE A 47 -1.64 23.96 4.71
CA ILE A 47 -0.80 22.95 4.07
C ILE A 47 -0.86 21.62 4.80
N LEU A 48 -0.79 21.64 6.13
CA LEU A 48 -0.95 20.42 6.91
C LEU A 48 -2.32 19.77 6.69
N ALA A 49 -3.38 20.58 6.61
CA ALA A 49 -4.73 20.08 6.31
C ALA A 49 -4.81 19.46 4.90
N LYS A 50 -4.18 20.07 3.88
CA LYS A 50 -4.10 19.51 2.53
C LYS A 50 -3.34 18.19 2.51
N ASN A 51 -2.20 18.12 3.18
CA ASN A 51 -1.36 16.92 3.19
C ASN A 51 -2.11 15.72 3.79
N ILE A 52 -2.78 15.91 4.93
CA ILE A 52 -3.64 14.88 5.56
C ILE A 52 -4.83 14.51 4.67
N GLY A 53 -5.49 15.51 4.08
CA GLY A 53 -6.64 15.29 3.20
C GLY A 53 -6.27 14.48 1.95
N LEU A 54 -5.15 14.82 1.31
CA LEU A 54 -4.63 14.12 0.15
C LEU A 54 -4.22 12.70 0.49
N PHE A 55 -3.58 12.47 1.64
CA PHE A 55 -3.26 11.12 2.12
C PHE A 55 -4.52 10.26 2.27
N SER A 56 -5.55 10.78 2.94
CA SER A 56 -6.83 10.08 3.12
C SER A 56 -7.51 9.77 1.78
N ILE A 57 -7.56 10.74 0.87
CA ILE A 57 -8.18 10.55 -0.46
C ILE A 57 -7.39 9.52 -1.27
N ALA A 58 -6.05 9.57 -1.23
CA ALA A 58 -5.20 8.61 -1.93
C ALA A 58 -5.46 7.18 -1.43
N CYS A 59 -5.56 6.96 -0.12
CA CYS A 59 -5.86 5.64 0.43
C CYS A 59 -7.24 5.12 -0.02
N ILE A 60 -8.27 5.97 0.01
CA ILE A 60 -9.63 5.57 -0.41
C ILE A 60 -9.67 5.28 -1.91
N MET A 61 -9.09 6.14 -2.74
CA MET A 61 -9.08 5.96 -4.20
C MET A 61 -8.27 4.73 -4.62
N TYR A 62 -7.17 4.45 -3.92
CA TYR A 62 -6.38 3.26 -4.15
C TYR A 62 -7.14 1.99 -3.76
N MET A 63 -7.91 2.02 -2.67
CA MET A 63 -8.81 0.93 -2.26
C MET A 63 -9.93 0.67 -3.29
N LEU A 64 -10.53 1.73 -3.82
CA LEU A 64 -11.68 1.61 -4.72
C LEU A 64 -11.29 1.08 -6.10
N VAL A 65 -10.21 1.62 -6.69
CA VAL A 65 -9.85 1.36 -8.08
C VAL A 65 -8.34 1.13 -8.27
N GLY A 66 -7.49 1.81 -7.50
CA GLY A 66 -6.04 1.82 -7.75
C GLY A 66 -5.37 0.45 -7.66
N TYR A 67 -5.75 -0.38 -6.69
CA TYR A 67 -5.20 -1.73 -6.56
C TYR A 67 -5.52 -2.61 -7.77
N ASN A 68 -6.76 -2.55 -8.27
CA ASN A 68 -7.19 -3.33 -9.44
C ASN A 68 -6.57 -2.82 -10.76
N ILE A 69 -6.22 -1.53 -10.85
CA ILE A 69 -5.49 -1.03 -12.01
C ILE A 69 -4.06 -1.57 -12.02
N MET A 70 -3.42 -1.62 -10.86
CA MET A 70 -2.01 -2.02 -10.74
C MET A 70 -1.80 -3.54 -10.84
N TYR A 71 -2.70 -4.32 -10.24
CA TYR A 71 -2.63 -5.79 -10.18
C TYR A 71 -3.73 -6.50 -10.96
N GLY A 72 -4.48 -5.77 -11.80
CA GLY A 72 -5.54 -6.37 -12.62
C GLY A 72 -4.99 -7.32 -13.68
N ASN A 73 -5.74 -8.38 -13.97
CA ASN A 73 -5.46 -9.36 -15.04
C ASN A 73 -5.70 -8.80 -16.46
N GLY A 74 -5.34 -7.53 -16.68
CA GLY A 74 -5.41 -6.86 -17.97
C GLY A 74 -4.37 -7.39 -18.95
N SER A 75 -4.61 -7.21 -20.25
CA SER A 75 -3.70 -7.59 -21.33
C SER A 75 -2.50 -6.64 -21.45
N GLY A 76 -1.76 -6.38 -20.37
CA GLY A 76 -0.52 -5.58 -20.30
C GLY A 76 -0.63 -4.09 -20.67
N ILE A 77 -1.64 -3.69 -21.46
CA ILE A 77 -1.89 -2.35 -21.99
C ILE A 77 -3.20 -1.79 -21.43
N LEU A 78 -4.22 -2.64 -21.23
CA LEU A 78 -5.51 -2.23 -20.69
C LEU A 78 -5.74 -2.89 -19.33
N PRO A 79 -5.74 -2.14 -18.21
CA PRO A 79 -6.04 -2.70 -16.90
C PRO A 79 -7.50 -3.16 -16.84
N SER A 80 -7.76 -4.33 -16.25
CA SER A 80 -9.11 -4.77 -15.97
C SER A 80 -9.73 -3.89 -14.89
N ILE A 81 -10.86 -3.24 -15.19
CA ILE A 81 -11.54 -2.39 -14.22
C ILE A 81 -12.38 -3.28 -13.29
N SER A 82 -11.84 -3.60 -12.13
CA SER A 82 -12.58 -4.17 -11.01
C SER A 82 -12.63 -3.16 -9.88
N PHE A 83 -13.72 -3.18 -9.12
CA PHE A 83 -13.93 -2.31 -7.97
C PHE A 83 -13.71 -3.10 -6.69
N LEU A 84 -13.04 -2.49 -5.71
CA LEU A 84 -12.71 -3.06 -4.40
C LEU A 84 -11.67 -4.18 -4.44
N LEU A 85 -11.09 -4.49 -3.28
CA LEU A 85 -10.12 -5.57 -3.11
C LEU A 85 -10.75 -6.94 -3.39
N GLY A 86 -10.01 -7.79 -4.10
CA GLY A 86 -10.32 -9.20 -4.28
C GLY A 86 -10.13 -10.03 -3.00
N GLY A 87 -10.30 -11.34 -3.11
CA GLY A 87 -10.08 -12.28 -2.00
C GLY A 87 -8.63 -12.27 -1.50
N ASP A 88 -8.45 -12.54 -0.20
CA ASP A 88 -7.12 -12.66 0.40
C ASP A 88 -6.50 -14.02 0.07
N ASN A 89 -5.16 -14.09 0.04
CA ASN A 89 -4.43 -15.35 -0.06
C ASN A 89 -4.37 -15.97 1.34
N SER A 90 -5.25 -16.92 1.62
CA SER A 90 -5.29 -17.59 2.92
C SER A 90 -4.14 -18.59 3.07
N VAL A 91 -3.76 -18.92 4.30
CA VAL A 91 -2.75 -19.96 4.60
C VAL A 91 -3.11 -21.32 3.97
N ALA A 92 -4.39 -21.58 3.73
CA ALA A 92 -4.85 -22.78 3.03
C ALA A 92 -4.51 -22.75 1.53
N ASP A 93 -4.49 -21.59 0.90
CA ASP A 93 -4.13 -21.43 -0.51
C ASP A 93 -2.61 -21.56 -0.71
N VAL A 94 -1.83 -21.13 0.28
CA VAL A 94 -0.37 -21.30 0.32
C VAL A 94 0.02 -22.78 0.45
N LEU A 95 -0.70 -23.53 1.29
CA LEU A 95 -0.45 -24.96 1.51
C LEU A 95 -0.87 -25.84 0.32
N ASN A 96 -1.91 -25.44 -0.42
CA ASN A 96 -2.47 -26.21 -1.53
C ASN A 96 -1.88 -25.82 -2.90
N GLY A 97 -1.17 -24.70 -3.01
CA GLY A 97 -0.72 -24.11 -4.28
C GLY A 97 0.56 -24.65 -4.92
N GLY A 98 1.32 -25.54 -4.26
CA GLY A 98 2.57 -26.08 -4.82
C GLY A 98 3.68 -25.03 -4.98
N GLU A 99 4.48 -25.10 -6.05
CA GLU A 99 5.62 -24.18 -6.31
C GLU A 99 5.20 -22.75 -6.71
N ASP A 100 3.95 -22.54 -7.15
CA ASP A 100 3.38 -21.24 -7.52
C ASP A 100 2.49 -20.63 -6.41
N ALA A 101 2.56 -21.18 -5.20
CA ALA A 101 1.72 -20.75 -4.09
C ALA A 101 2.08 -19.32 -3.63
N PRO A 102 1.08 -18.45 -3.36
CA PRO A 102 1.35 -17.09 -2.88
C PRO A 102 2.15 -17.11 -1.58
N TYR A 103 3.27 -16.39 -1.55
CA TYR A 103 4.19 -16.41 -0.41
C TYR A 103 3.82 -15.38 0.69
N TYR A 104 2.85 -14.49 0.40
CA TYR A 104 2.44 -13.39 1.28
C TYR A 104 0.93 -13.11 1.17
N SER A 105 0.35 -12.47 2.18
CA SER A 105 -1.05 -12.00 2.17
C SER A 105 -1.25 -10.86 1.16
N ASN A 106 -2.31 -10.94 0.35
CA ASN A 106 -2.68 -9.86 -0.59
C ASN A 106 -3.00 -8.56 0.16
N MET A 107 -3.52 -8.65 1.38
CA MET A 107 -3.82 -7.48 2.20
C MET A 107 -2.55 -6.75 2.68
N ALA A 108 -1.47 -7.50 2.96
CA ALA A 108 -0.20 -6.89 3.35
C ALA A 108 0.47 -6.19 2.17
N ASP A 109 0.39 -6.76 0.97
CA ASP A 109 0.85 -6.08 -0.25
C ASP A 109 -0.02 -4.85 -0.57
N PHE A 110 -1.36 -4.92 -0.44
CA PHE A 110 -2.20 -3.73 -0.55
C PHE A 110 -1.78 -2.62 0.42
N PHE A 111 -1.54 -2.95 1.69
CA PHE A 111 -1.08 -1.98 2.68
C PHE A 111 0.28 -1.38 2.32
N PHE A 112 1.20 -2.20 1.83
CA PHE A 112 2.50 -1.73 1.38
C PHE A 112 2.35 -0.77 0.20
N GLN A 113 1.53 -1.10 -0.79
CA GLN A 113 1.40 -0.28 -2.00
C GLN A 113 0.60 1.01 -1.78
N VAL A 114 -0.43 0.98 -0.94
CA VAL A 114 -1.24 2.18 -0.66
C VAL A 114 -0.40 3.29 -0.04
N VAL A 115 0.58 2.96 0.81
CA VAL A 115 1.45 3.97 1.42
C VAL A 115 2.46 4.55 0.43
N PHE A 116 2.91 3.79 -0.59
CA PHE A 116 3.73 4.34 -1.68
C PHE A 116 2.95 5.32 -2.54
N VAL A 117 1.73 4.96 -2.94
CA VAL A 117 0.88 5.84 -3.75
C VAL A 117 0.52 7.11 -2.97
N ALA A 118 0.17 6.98 -1.69
CA ALA A 118 -0.14 8.13 -0.83
C ALA A 118 1.09 9.05 -0.65
N THR A 119 2.29 8.48 -0.49
CA THR A 119 3.54 9.24 -0.39
C THR A 119 3.87 9.97 -1.69
N ALA A 120 3.74 9.30 -2.85
CA ALA A 120 3.96 9.91 -4.15
C ALA A 120 3.02 11.09 -4.40
N MET A 121 1.76 10.98 -3.99
CA MET A 121 0.81 12.09 -4.08
C MET A 121 1.19 13.29 -3.20
N SER A 122 1.72 13.06 -1.99
CA SER A 122 2.23 14.14 -1.14
C SER A 122 3.32 14.93 -1.85
N VAL A 123 4.30 14.25 -2.47
CA VAL A 123 5.43 14.89 -3.17
C VAL A 123 4.97 15.80 -4.31
N VAL A 124 3.89 15.46 -5.00
CA VAL A 124 3.34 16.27 -6.11
C VAL A 124 2.56 17.48 -5.61
N SER A 125 2.04 17.42 -4.37
CA SER A 125 1.18 18.47 -3.82
C SER A 125 1.91 19.58 -3.06
N GLY A 126 3.10 19.26 -2.55
CA GLY A 126 4.01 20.18 -1.86
C GLY A 126 4.68 21.20 -2.75
#